data_AF-A0A3B6DHP1-F1
#
_entry.id   AF-A0A3B6DHP1-F1
#
_cell.length_a   1.000
_cell.length_b   1.000
_cell.length_c   1.000
_cell.angle_alpha   90.00
_cell.angle_beta   90.00
_cell.angle_gamma   90.00
#
_symmetry.space_group_name_H-M   'P 1'
#
loop_
_entity.id
_entity.type
_entity.pdbx_description
1 polymer ?
#
loop_
_entity_poly.entity_id
_entity_poly.type
_entity_poly.pdbx_seq_one_letter_code
_entity_poly.pdbx_strand_id
1 'polypeptide(L)'
;MAGYRRTISFPTPKAAAAANGKLAAAYRVRSASLPCRFHPLVLQLDDDVAALRLVLGGQAPSCSASSVSAAASHIGRVLASLSDLLHHPQAQEPLRRLGMSPLAERLLDDFLRLADAHGSFRQALVALAALQAETRAALRRGDPGRLASAAREQRRAGRDLPRLAAAARAVATRAPTPLPEDLQPETAALGAAIADSTVAVASASAAVFSGVSSLSNAAAAARVEVASTPCWVTAPSRFSAVSASDAPRTSHQRVWWVADLVRWMSRAKRRSAGKQSITNDDDASTSSTAQLRPEARMKPEERARKAAFELHDSLERCIASVDGSGEKVFRALINTRVSLLNILSPTF
;
A
#
# COMPACT_ATOMS: atom_id res chain seq x y z
N MET A 1 15.21 29.40 -72.60
CA MET A 1 15.37 28.78 -71.27
C MET A 1 14.41 29.47 -70.31
N ALA A 2 13.29 28.84 -69.96
CA ALA A 2 12.33 29.36 -68.99
C ALA A 2 12.17 28.31 -67.88
N GLY A 3 12.59 28.65 -66.67
CA GLY A 3 12.56 27.77 -65.49
C GLY A 3 11.16 27.66 -64.90
N TYR A 4 10.69 26.44 -64.72
CA TYR A 4 9.43 26.13 -64.03
C TYR A 4 9.67 26.07 -62.51
N ARG A 5 9.17 27.06 -61.76
CA ARG A 5 9.00 26.94 -60.30
C ARG A 5 7.61 26.40 -59.99
N ARG A 6 7.53 25.19 -59.40
CA ARG A 6 6.29 24.62 -58.87
C ARG A 6 6.10 25.11 -57.43
N THR A 7 5.16 26.02 -57.19
CA THR A 7 4.66 26.32 -55.85
C THR A 7 3.44 25.42 -55.58
N ILE A 8 3.59 24.52 -54.62
CA ILE A 8 2.49 23.72 -54.05
C ILE A 8 1.76 24.59 -53.03
N SER A 9 0.61 25.13 -53.42
CA SER A 9 -0.33 25.80 -52.51
C SER A 9 -1.35 24.78 -52.01
N PHE A 10 -1.41 24.56 -50.70
CA PHE A 10 -2.48 23.78 -50.09
C PHE A 10 -3.74 24.64 -49.98
N PRO A 11 -4.92 24.14 -50.38
CA PRO A 11 -6.17 24.87 -50.22
C PRO A 11 -6.55 24.91 -48.73
N THR A 12 -6.71 26.11 -48.19
CA THR A 12 -7.43 26.30 -46.92
C THR A 12 -8.92 26.02 -47.14
N PRO A 13 -9.57 25.14 -46.36
CA PRO A 13 -10.99 24.93 -46.50
C PRO A 13 -11.74 26.19 -46.05
N LYS A 14 -12.56 26.73 -46.95
CA LYS A 14 -13.48 27.83 -46.68
C LYS A 14 -14.57 27.31 -45.76
N ALA A 15 -14.41 27.49 -44.45
CA ALA A 15 -15.41 27.09 -43.47
C ALA A 15 -16.65 28.00 -43.63
N ALA A 16 -17.73 27.39 -44.12
CA ALA A 16 -19.06 27.97 -44.06
C ALA A 16 -19.45 28.20 -42.59
N ALA A 17 -19.96 29.40 -42.31
CA ALA A 17 -20.54 29.74 -41.03
C ALA A 17 -21.79 28.89 -40.78
N ALA A 18 -21.71 27.93 -39.85
CA ALA A 18 -22.86 27.42 -39.10
C ALA A 18 -22.41 26.50 -37.96
N ALA A 19 -22.79 26.88 -36.73
CA ALA A 19 -23.08 26.02 -35.58
C ALA A 19 -22.17 24.81 -35.28
N ASN A 20 -21.18 24.99 -34.39
CA ASN A 20 -20.97 24.13 -33.22
C ASN A 20 -19.69 24.52 -32.44
N GLY A 21 -19.82 25.50 -31.53
CA GLY A 21 -18.72 25.90 -30.63
C GLY A 21 -18.22 24.78 -29.70
N LYS A 22 -18.98 23.69 -29.53
CA LYS A 22 -18.64 22.57 -28.65
C LYS A 22 -17.53 21.65 -29.20
N LEU A 23 -17.45 21.49 -30.53
CA LEU A 23 -16.43 20.63 -31.15
C LEU A 23 -15.07 21.35 -31.34
N ALA A 24 -15.10 22.66 -31.59
CA ALA A 24 -13.88 23.49 -31.60
C ALA A 24 -13.23 23.59 -30.21
N ALA A 25 -14.05 23.61 -29.14
CA ALA A 25 -13.56 23.48 -27.76
C ALA A 25 -12.94 22.11 -27.52
N ALA A 26 -13.58 21.01 -27.96
CA ALA A 26 -13.05 19.66 -27.83
C ALA A 26 -11.74 19.41 -28.60
N TYR A 27 -11.54 20.09 -29.74
CA TYR A 27 -10.28 20.05 -30.49
C TYR A 27 -9.18 20.91 -29.85
N ARG A 28 -9.52 22.08 -29.27
CA ARG A 28 -8.58 22.88 -28.46
C ARG A 28 -8.13 22.18 -27.18
N VAL A 29 -8.96 21.28 -26.62
CA VAL A 29 -8.63 20.50 -25.42
C VAL A 29 -7.58 19.41 -25.70
N ARG A 30 -7.39 18.97 -26.95
CA ARG A 30 -6.34 17.98 -27.32
C ARG A 30 -5.05 18.60 -27.88
N SER A 31 -5.05 19.91 -28.12
CA SER A 31 -3.90 20.65 -28.63
C SER A 31 -3.69 21.96 -27.86
N ALA A 32 -3.89 21.95 -26.55
CA ALA A 32 -3.31 22.98 -25.70
C ALA A 32 -1.87 22.55 -25.43
N SER A 33 -0.97 22.81 -26.38
CA SER A 33 0.47 22.77 -26.12
C SER A 33 0.68 23.69 -24.92
N LEU A 34 0.92 23.11 -23.74
CA LEU A 34 1.40 23.88 -22.60
C LEU A 34 2.55 24.72 -23.12
N PRO A 35 2.59 26.03 -22.81
CA PRO A 35 3.72 26.87 -23.17
C PRO A 35 5.00 26.12 -22.85
N CYS A 36 5.91 26.02 -23.82
CA CYS A 36 7.03 25.07 -23.92
C CYS A 36 8.04 25.11 -22.74
N ARG A 37 7.74 25.84 -21.68
CA ARG A 37 8.50 26.07 -20.46
C ARG A 37 8.45 24.88 -19.49
N PHE A 38 7.28 24.25 -19.31
CA PHE A 38 7.11 23.15 -18.32
C PHE A 38 7.08 21.75 -18.91
N HIS A 39 7.02 21.66 -20.24
CA HIS A 39 6.81 20.42 -20.95
C HIS A 39 7.73 19.27 -20.48
N PRO A 40 9.05 19.44 -20.27
CA PRO A 40 9.86 18.31 -19.82
C PRO A 40 9.60 17.88 -18.36
N LEU A 41 9.40 18.81 -17.43
CA LEU A 41 9.26 18.49 -16.00
C LEU A 41 7.84 17.99 -15.65
N VAL A 42 6.81 18.58 -16.25
CA VAL A 42 5.43 18.13 -16.06
C VAL A 42 5.23 16.77 -16.71
N LEU A 43 5.78 16.54 -17.92
CA LEU A 43 5.74 15.20 -18.52
C LEU A 43 6.48 14.17 -17.68
N GLN A 44 7.66 14.49 -17.14
CA GLN A 44 8.37 13.57 -16.26
C GLN A 44 7.55 13.22 -15.01
N LEU A 45 6.90 14.20 -14.39
CA LEU A 45 5.99 13.96 -13.27
C LEU A 45 4.82 13.06 -13.67
N ASP A 46 4.18 13.35 -14.80
CA ASP A 46 3.06 12.57 -15.33
C ASP A 46 3.48 11.12 -15.66
N ASP A 47 4.66 10.93 -16.24
CA ASP A 47 5.26 9.62 -16.53
C ASP A 47 5.55 8.83 -15.25
N ASP A 48 6.15 9.48 -14.23
CA ASP A 48 6.40 8.86 -12.93
C ASP A 48 5.08 8.48 -12.21
N VAL A 49 4.06 9.32 -12.31
CA VAL A 49 2.71 9.06 -11.78
C VAL A 49 2.05 7.90 -12.54
N ALA A 50 2.15 7.87 -13.86
CA ALA A 50 1.64 6.78 -14.69
C ALA A 50 2.34 5.45 -14.35
N ALA A 51 3.66 5.46 -14.22
CA ALA A 51 4.44 4.31 -13.79
C ALA A 51 4.01 3.82 -12.40
N LEU A 52 3.79 4.73 -11.44
CA LEU A 52 3.28 4.39 -10.12
C LEU A 52 1.89 3.73 -10.20
N ARG A 53 0.99 4.24 -11.03
CA ARG A 53 -0.35 3.66 -11.25
C ARG A 53 -0.28 2.28 -11.90
N LEU A 54 0.64 2.05 -12.84
CA LEU A 54 0.86 0.74 -13.44
C LEU A 54 1.33 -0.29 -12.40
N VAL A 55 2.24 0.10 -11.51
CA VAL A 55 2.69 -0.75 -10.41
C VAL A 55 1.54 -1.13 -9.48
N LEU A 56 0.55 -0.25 -9.28
CA LEU A 56 -0.64 -0.53 -8.46
C LEU A 56 -1.71 -1.35 -9.20
N GLY A 57 -1.95 -1.06 -10.48
CA GLY A 57 -3.01 -1.66 -11.29
C GLY A 57 -2.67 -3.02 -11.89
N GLY A 58 -1.39 -3.32 -12.13
CA GLY A 58 -0.92 -4.59 -12.69
C GLY A 58 -0.88 -5.75 -11.69
N GLN A 59 -1.42 -5.60 -10.48
CA GLN A 59 -1.26 -6.57 -9.39
C GLN A 59 -2.38 -7.61 -9.35
N ALA A 60 -1.99 -8.89 -9.35
CA ALA A 60 -2.82 -10.02 -8.92
C ALA A 60 -3.31 -9.84 -7.46
N PRO A 61 -4.38 -10.52 -7.00
CA PRO A 61 -5.06 -10.24 -5.71
C PRO A 61 -4.22 -10.47 -4.43
N SER A 62 -2.94 -10.81 -4.56
CA SER A 62 -2.01 -11.05 -3.45
C SER A 62 -0.87 -10.03 -3.51
N CYS A 63 -0.86 -9.06 -2.58
CA CYS A 63 0.25 -8.11 -2.41
C CYS A 63 1.54 -8.86 -2.03
N SER A 64 2.53 -8.88 -2.91
CA SER A 64 3.85 -9.45 -2.62
C SER A 64 4.75 -8.42 -1.93
N ALA A 65 5.77 -8.87 -1.21
CA ALA A 65 6.80 -8.00 -0.65
C ALA A 65 7.46 -7.12 -1.73
N SER A 66 7.74 -7.69 -2.90
CA SER A 66 8.35 -6.98 -4.03
C SER A 66 7.45 -5.88 -4.61
N SER A 67 6.13 -6.10 -4.64
CA SER A 67 5.19 -5.13 -5.18
C SER A 67 5.02 -3.94 -4.23
N VAL A 68 5.02 -4.21 -2.91
CA VAL A 68 5.01 -3.18 -1.86
C VAL A 68 6.29 -2.34 -1.90
N SER A 69 7.47 -2.96 -2.02
CA SER A 69 8.75 -2.23 -2.16
C SER A 69 8.82 -1.42 -3.45
N ALA A 70 8.30 -1.95 -4.56
CA ALA A 70 8.26 -1.25 -5.84
C ALA A 70 7.37 0.00 -5.76
N ALA A 71 6.18 -0.11 -5.15
CA ALA A 71 5.30 1.01 -4.92
C ALA A 71 5.94 2.07 -4.02
N ALA A 72 6.58 1.67 -2.91
CA ALA A 72 7.29 2.59 -2.02
C ALA A 72 8.43 3.35 -2.74
N SER A 73 9.16 2.66 -3.61
CA SER A 73 10.23 3.28 -4.42
C SER A 73 9.69 4.27 -5.47
N HIS A 74 8.55 3.95 -6.10
CA HIS A 74 7.91 4.86 -7.07
C HIS A 74 7.32 6.10 -6.39
N ILE A 75 6.80 5.99 -5.16
CA ILE A 75 6.37 7.16 -4.38
C ILE A 75 7.54 8.14 -4.23
N GLY A 76 8.73 7.64 -3.89
CA GLY A 76 9.93 8.48 -3.78
C GLY A 76 10.30 9.19 -5.09
N ARG A 77 10.11 8.54 -6.25
CA ARG A 77 10.37 9.16 -7.56
C ARG A 77 9.38 10.28 -7.89
N VAL A 78 8.08 10.04 -7.71
CA VAL A 78 7.05 11.08 -7.91
C VAL A 78 7.31 12.30 -7.02
N LEU A 79 7.71 12.09 -5.76
CA LEU A 79 8.03 13.20 -4.87
C LEU A 79 9.32 13.93 -5.25
N ALA A 80 10.29 13.23 -5.85
CA ALA A 80 11.49 13.86 -6.38
C ALA A 80 11.17 14.72 -7.62
N SER A 81 10.43 14.19 -8.60
CA SER A 81 10.02 14.96 -9.79
C SER A 81 9.10 16.14 -9.42
N LEU A 82 8.23 15.97 -8.42
CA LEU A 82 7.47 17.08 -7.86
C LEU A 82 8.36 18.15 -7.23
N SER A 83 9.37 17.74 -6.46
CA SER A 83 10.35 18.67 -5.88
C SER A 83 11.08 19.44 -6.98
N ASP A 84 11.56 18.75 -8.03
CA ASP A 84 12.26 19.39 -9.14
C ASP A 84 11.37 20.41 -9.86
N LEU A 85 10.09 20.07 -10.06
CA LEU A 85 9.08 20.97 -10.61
C LEU A 85 8.87 22.22 -9.74
N LEU A 86 8.76 22.06 -8.41
CA LEU A 86 8.54 23.17 -7.47
C LEU A 86 9.73 24.14 -7.39
N HIS A 87 10.96 23.64 -7.50
CA HIS A 87 12.18 24.47 -7.44
C HIS A 87 12.53 25.10 -8.79
N HIS A 88 11.86 24.72 -9.87
CA HIS A 88 12.15 25.28 -11.18
C HIS A 88 11.74 26.76 -11.27
N PRO A 89 12.63 27.67 -11.73
CA PRO A 89 12.37 29.11 -11.73
C PRO A 89 11.13 29.49 -12.56
N GLN A 90 10.84 28.72 -13.60
CA GLN A 90 9.65 28.98 -14.43
C GLN A 90 8.37 28.65 -13.64
N ALA A 91 8.38 27.69 -12.72
CA ALA A 91 7.19 27.23 -11.99
C ALA A 91 6.79 28.18 -10.85
N GLN A 92 7.75 28.97 -10.36
CA GLN A 92 7.58 29.92 -9.26
C GLN A 92 6.46 30.93 -9.55
N GLU A 93 6.46 31.55 -10.73
CA GLU A 93 5.53 32.63 -11.05
C GLU A 93 4.08 32.15 -11.22
N PRO A 94 3.78 31.06 -11.95
CA PRO A 94 2.44 30.45 -11.93
C PRO A 94 2.01 30.05 -10.51
N LEU A 95 2.87 29.42 -9.72
CA LEU A 95 2.52 29.02 -8.35
C LEU A 95 2.26 30.22 -7.44
N ARG A 96 3.01 31.31 -7.57
CA ARG A 96 2.74 32.57 -6.85
C ARG A 96 1.37 33.14 -7.21
N ARG A 97 0.99 33.08 -8.49
CA ARG A 97 -0.36 33.47 -8.94
C ARG A 97 -1.47 32.56 -8.41
N LEU A 98 -1.17 31.30 -8.11
CA LEU A 98 -2.13 30.42 -7.43
C LEU A 98 -2.44 30.94 -6.02
N GLY A 99 -1.47 31.60 -5.38
CA GLY A 99 -1.59 32.23 -4.06
C GLY A 99 -2.15 31.29 -2.98
N MET A 100 -2.62 31.87 -1.87
CA MET A 100 -3.37 31.11 -0.85
C MET A 100 -4.81 30.85 -1.32
N SER A 101 -4.97 30.22 -2.49
CA SER A 101 -6.28 29.78 -2.98
C SER A 101 -6.77 28.53 -2.24
N PRO A 102 -8.08 28.21 -2.29
CA PRO A 102 -8.62 27.01 -1.68
C PRO A 102 -7.96 25.72 -2.18
N LEU A 103 -7.49 25.67 -3.42
CA LEU A 103 -6.70 24.54 -3.92
C LEU A 103 -5.33 24.47 -3.24
N ALA A 104 -4.66 25.61 -3.06
CA ALA A 104 -3.32 25.66 -2.49
C ALA A 104 -3.34 25.30 -1.00
N GLU A 105 -4.25 25.87 -0.22
CA GLU A 105 -4.50 25.49 1.19
C GLU A 105 -4.78 23.99 1.31
N ARG A 106 -5.61 23.48 0.40
CA ARG A 106 -5.92 22.07 0.34
C ARG A 106 -4.69 21.19 0.11
N LEU A 107 -3.84 21.53 -0.85
CA LEU A 107 -2.62 20.79 -1.16
C LEU A 107 -1.67 20.79 0.04
N LEU A 108 -1.54 21.93 0.72
CA LEU A 108 -0.74 22.06 1.94
C LEU A 108 -1.24 21.16 3.07
N ASP A 109 -2.56 21.08 3.24
CA ASP A 109 -3.20 20.16 4.18
C ASP A 109 -3.01 18.70 3.77
N ASP A 110 -3.10 18.38 2.49
CA ASP A 110 -2.91 17.02 1.97
C ASP A 110 -1.47 16.55 2.18
N PHE A 111 -0.46 17.38 1.92
CA PHE A 111 0.94 17.06 2.22
C PHE A 111 1.18 16.87 3.72
N LEU A 112 0.56 17.70 4.57
CA LEU A 112 0.70 17.56 6.03
C LEU A 112 0.10 16.23 6.50
N ARG A 113 -1.12 15.91 6.08
CA ARG A 113 -1.79 14.64 6.42
C ARG A 113 -1.01 13.43 5.93
N LEU A 114 -0.43 13.50 4.74
CA LEU A 114 0.43 12.45 4.21
C LEU A 114 1.73 12.32 5.03
N ALA A 115 2.35 13.44 5.41
CA ALA A 115 3.54 13.42 6.25
C ALA A 115 3.25 12.82 7.63
N ASP A 116 2.13 13.18 8.28
CA ASP A 116 1.71 12.62 9.57
C ASP A 116 1.43 11.11 9.46
N ALA A 117 0.80 10.68 8.36
CA ALA A 117 0.55 9.27 8.09
C ALA A 117 1.86 8.50 7.88
N HIS A 118 2.81 9.04 7.11
CA HIS A 118 4.14 8.45 6.91
C HIS A 118 4.98 8.43 8.19
N GLY A 119 4.92 9.48 9.01
CA GLY A 119 5.59 9.54 10.31
C GLY A 119 5.06 8.45 11.26
N SER A 120 3.73 8.34 11.37
CA SER A 120 3.07 7.30 12.17
C SER A 120 3.34 5.89 11.62
N PHE A 121 3.38 5.76 10.29
CA PHE A 121 3.70 4.50 9.62
C PHE A 121 5.12 4.03 9.92
N ARG A 122 6.11 4.93 9.88
CA ARG A 122 7.49 4.62 10.27
C ARG A 122 7.59 4.15 11.72
N GLN A 123 6.89 4.80 12.65
CA GLN A 123 6.84 4.34 14.04
C GLN A 123 6.26 2.91 14.15
N ALA A 124 5.20 2.62 13.40
CA ALA A 124 4.63 1.27 13.34
C ALA A 124 5.58 0.25 12.69
N LEU A 125 6.36 0.65 11.68
CA LEU A 125 7.38 -0.19 11.05
C LEU A 125 8.50 -0.57 12.02
N VAL A 126 9.00 0.39 12.82
CA VAL A 126 10.02 0.13 13.83
C VAL A 126 9.51 -0.89 14.87
N ALA A 127 8.27 -0.72 15.35
CA ALA A 127 7.65 -1.67 16.25
C ALA A 127 7.48 -3.07 15.62
N LEU A 128 7.07 -3.13 14.36
CA LEU A 128 6.93 -4.39 13.62
C LEU A 128 8.28 -5.09 13.38
N ALA A 129 9.35 -4.34 13.09
CA ALA A 129 10.69 -4.88 12.90
C ALA A 129 11.20 -5.57 14.19
N ALA A 130 11.03 -4.93 15.34
CA ALA A 130 11.41 -5.50 16.63
C ALA A 130 10.67 -6.82 16.92
N LEU A 131 9.35 -6.82 16.72
CA LEU A 131 8.50 -8.01 16.93
C LEU A 131 8.80 -9.12 15.91
N GLN A 132 9.20 -8.76 14.69
CA GLN A 132 9.61 -9.72 13.67
C GLN A 132 10.92 -10.43 14.05
N ALA A 133 11.87 -9.74 14.66
CA ALA A 133 13.07 -10.37 15.21
C ALA A 133 12.75 -11.35 16.36
N GLU A 134 11.81 -10.98 17.24
CA GLU A 134 11.37 -11.84 18.35
C GLU A 134 10.63 -13.10 17.88
N THR A 135 9.70 -12.95 16.93
CA THR A 135 9.00 -14.10 16.31
C THR A 135 9.97 -15.04 15.62
N ARG A 136 10.98 -14.53 14.90
CA ARG A 136 12.05 -15.32 14.28
C ARG A 136 12.88 -16.07 15.34
N ALA A 137 13.21 -15.43 16.46
CA ALA A 137 13.92 -16.07 17.55
C ALA A 137 13.08 -17.18 18.22
N ALA A 138 11.78 -16.97 18.40
CA ALA A 138 10.86 -17.98 18.92
C ALA A 138 10.71 -19.19 17.97
N LEU A 139 10.63 -18.94 16.65
CA LEU A 139 10.61 -19.99 15.61
C LEU A 139 11.88 -20.85 15.60
N ARG A 140 13.04 -20.23 15.83
CA ARG A 140 14.33 -20.94 15.94
C ARG A 140 14.41 -21.79 17.20
N ARG A 141 13.93 -21.27 18.32
CA ARG A 141 13.90 -21.95 19.64
C ARG A 141 12.82 -23.03 19.74
N GLY A 142 11.80 -22.99 18.87
CA GLY A 142 10.70 -23.96 18.89
C GLY A 142 9.76 -23.79 20.08
N ASP A 143 9.68 -22.60 20.66
CA ASP A 143 8.82 -22.31 21.82
C ASP A 143 7.44 -21.83 21.35
N PRO A 144 6.39 -22.68 21.45
CA PRO A 144 5.05 -22.33 20.97
C PRO A 144 4.38 -21.25 21.80
N GLY A 145 4.71 -21.13 23.10
CA GLY A 145 4.14 -20.12 23.98
C GLY A 145 4.63 -18.73 23.61
N ARG A 146 5.94 -18.59 23.44
CA ARG A 146 6.56 -17.34 22.98
C ARG A 146 6.20 -16.97 21.55
N LEU A 147 6.05 -17.97 20.68
CA LEU A 147 5.56 -17.72 19.32
C LEU A 147 4.13 -17.20 19.32
N ALA A 148 3.25 -17.76 20.17
CA ALA A 148 1.88 -17.30 20.30
C ALA A 148 1.78 -15.88 20.91
N SER A 149 2.62 -15.53 21.90
CA SER A 149 2.66 -14.17 22.45
C SER A 149 3.19 -13.18 21.42
N ALA A 150 4.31 -13.47 20.77
CA ALA A 150 4.93 -12.61 19.77
C ALA A 150 4.01 -12.41 18.54
N ALA A 151 3.28 -13.43 18.10
CA ALA A 151 2.28 -13.28 17.03
C ALA A 151 1.08 -12.41 17.44
N ARG A 152 0.67 -12.43 18.72
CA ARG A 152 -0.39 -11.53 19.24
C ARG A 152 0.10 -10.10 19.29
N GLU A 153 1.35 -9.87 19.72
CA GLU A 153 1.97 -8.56 19.77
C GLU A 153 2.19 -8.00 18.36
N GLN A 154 2.63 -8.82 17.40
CA GLN A 154 2.77 -8.43 16.00
C GLN A 154 1.44 -7.96 15.40
N ARG A 155 0.33 -8.67 15.69
CA ARG A 155 -1.03 -8.24 15.28
C ARG A 155 -1.44 -6.92 15.95
N ARG A 156 -1.06 -6.72 17.21
CA ARG A 156 -1.32 -5.46 17.93
C ARG A 156 -0.54 -4.30 17.32
N ALA A 157 0.73 -4.48 16.98
CA ALA A 157 1.53 -3.46 16.31
C ALA A 157 1.02 -3.18 14.88
N GLY A 158 0.54 -4.20 14.16
CA GLY A 158 -0.02 -4.06 12.82
C GLY A 158 -1.44 -3.46 12.76
N ARG A 159 -2.12 -3.23 13.90
CA ARG A 159 -3.53 -2.78 13.95
C ARG A 159 -3.74 -1.35 13.45
N ASP A 160 -2.69 -0.53 13.53
CA ASP A 160 -2.77 0.88 13.16
C ASP A 160 -2.49 1.09 11.66
N LEU A 161 -1.83 0.12 10.99
CA LEU A 161 -1.53 0.18 9.55
C LEU A 161 -2.78 0.34 8.66
N PRO A 162 -3.90 -0.38 8.87
CA PRO A 162 -5.13 -0.16 8.09
C PRO A 162 -5.74 1.23 8.32
N ARG A 163 -5.61 1.80 9.53
CA ARG A 163 -6.10 3.15 9.85
C ARG A 163 -5.26 4.20 9.13
N LEU A 164 -3.94 4.04 9.13
CA LEU A 164 -3.03 4.89 8.36
C LEU A 164 -3.30 4.77 6.87
N ALA A 165 -3.58 3.56 6.36
CA ALA A 165 -3.97 3.36 4.98
C ALA A 165 -5.28 4.11 4.65
N ALA A 166 -6.28 4.05 5.53
CA ALA A 166 -7.53 4.80 5.36
C ALA A 166 -7.30 6.32 5.39
N ALA A 167 -6.43 6.82 6.26
CA ALA A 167 -6.05 8.24 6.31
C ALA A 167 -5.39 8.69 5.01
N ALA A 168 -4.48 7.89 4.45
CA ALA A 168 -3.88 8.16 3.15
C ALA A 168 -4.92 8.09 2.00
N ARG A 169 -5.85 7.12 2.01
CA ARG A 169 -6.93 7.06 1.01
C ARG A 169 -7.85 8.28 1.09
N ALA A 170 -8.13 8.79 2.27
CA ALA A 170 -8.99 9.95 2.45
C ALA A 170 -8.46 11.20 1.73
N VAL A 171 -7.13 11.33 1.60
CA VAL A 171 -6.50 12.37 0.77
C VAL A 171 -6.80 12.12 -0.72
N ALA A 172 -6.65 10.88 -1.19
CA ALA A 172 -6.88 10.51 -2.59
C ALA A 172 -8.35 10.62 -3.04
N THR A 173 -9.31 10.30 -2.16
CA THR A 173 -10.74 10.28 -2.49
C THR A 173 -11.44 11.62 -2.29
N ARG A 174 -10.72 12.65 -1.82
CA ARG A 174 -11.33 13.95 -1.51
C ARG A 174 -11.83 14.63 -2.78
N ALA A 175 -13.10 15.05 -2.79
CA ALA A 175 -13.77 15.64 -3.95
C ALA A 175 -12.95 16.79 -4.56
N PRO A 176 -12.75 16.89 -5.89
CA PRO A 176 -11.89 17.91 -6.51
C PRO A 176 -12.28 19.34 -6.08
N THR A 177 -11.29 20.18 -5.75
CA THR A 177 -11.57 21.59 -5.46
C THR A 177 -11.78 22.32 -6.77
N PRO A 178 -12.86 23.10 -6.93
CA PRO A 178 -13.04 23.93 -8.11
C PRO A 178 -11.87 24.92 -8.22
N LEU A 179 -11.26 24.98 -9.41
CA LEU A 179 -10.26 25.98 -9.73
C LEU A 179 -10.97 27.33 -9.93
N PRO A 180 -10.39 28.45 -9.45
CA PRO A 180 -10.84 29.78 -9.83
C PRO A 180 -10.96 29.93 -11.35
N GLU A 181 -12.10 30.41 -11.85
CA GLU A 181 -12.40 30.50 -13.29
C GLU A 181 -11.47 31.46 -14.05
N ASP A 182 -10.86 32.42 -13.36
CA ASP A 182 -9.98 33.44 -13.94
C ASP A 182 -8.48 33.06 -13.97
N LEU A 183 -8.13 31.82 -13.58
CA LEU A 183 -6.74 31.37 -13.58
C LEU A 183 -6.19 31.21 -14.99
N GLN A 184 -4.97 31.72 -15.19
CA GLN A 184 -4.20 31.46 -16.40
C GLN A 184 -4.06 29.94 -16.63
N PRO A 185 -4.16 29.46 -17.88
CA PRO A 185 -4.19 28.03 -18.20
C PRO A 185 -2.92 27.30 -17.73
N GLU A 186 -1.76 27.96 -17.77
CA GLU A 186 -0.49 27.44 -17.24
C GLU A 186 -0.58 27.15 -15.73
N THR A 187 -1.20 28.06 -14.96
CA THR A 187 -1.32 27.95 -13.51
C THR A 187 -2.31 26.86 -13.12
N ALA A 188 -3.44 26.79 -13.83
CA ALA A 188 -4.44 25.75 -13.65
C ALA A 188 -3.87 24.35 -13.95
N ALA A 189 -3.13 24.19 -15.05
CA ALA A 189 -2.51 22.93 -15.42
C ALA A 189 -1.45 22.49 -14.39
N LEU A 190 -0.63 23.42 -13.91
CA LEU A 190 0.39 23.13 -12.89
C LEU A 190 -0.25 22.72 -11.56
N GLY A 191 -1.26 23.44 -11.10
CA GLY A 191 -2.03 23.08 -9.90
C GLY A 191 -2.70 21.70 -10.04
N ALA A 192 -3.23 21.38 -11.22
CA ALA A 192 -3.81 20.07 -11.51
C ALA A 192 -2.75 18.95 -11.49
N ALA A 193 -1.56 19.16 -12.05
CA ALA A 193 -0.47 18.18 -12.02
C ALA A 193 0.03 17.90 -10.58
N ILE A 194 0.15 18.95 -9.76
CA ILE A 194 0.51 18.80 -8.34
C ILE A 194 -0.60 18.06 -7.57
N ALA A 195 -1.87 18.36 -7.86
CA ALA A 195 -2.99 17.65 -7.26
C ALA A 195 -3.04 16.17 -7.67
N ASP A 196 -2.84 15.88 -8.96
CA ASP A 196 -2.86 14.51 -9.50
C ASP A 196 -1.73 13.65 -8.91
N SER A 197 -0.52 14.20 -8.85
CA SER A 197 0.63 13.54 -8.21
C SER A 197 0.40 13.31 -6.71
N THR A 198 -0.20 14.27 -6.00
CA THR A 198 -0.56 14.12 -4.58
C THR A 198 -1.57 12.99 -4.37
N VAL A 199 -2.61 12.92 -5.21
CA VAL A 199 -3.62 11.85 -5.17
C VAL A 199 -3.00 10.48 -5.50
N ALA A 200 -2.08 10.42 -6.46
CA ALA A 200 -1.36 9.20 -6.80
C ALA A 200 -0.46 8.72 -5.66
N VAL A 201 0.32 9.63 -5.05
CA VAL A 201 1.15 9.36 -3.86
C VAL A 201 0.30 8.88 -2.69
N ALA A 202 -0.85 9.52 -2.45
CA ALA A 202 -1.79 9.13 -1.40
C ALA A 202 -2.36 7.72 -1.60
N SER A 203 -2.81 7.41 -2.81
CA SER A 203 -3.32 6.09 -3.19
C SER A 203 -2.25 5.00 -3.06
N ALA A 204 -1.04 5.29 -3.53
CA ALA A 204 0.09 4.38 -3.42
C ALA A 204 0.52 4.15 -1.96
N SER A 205 0.58 5.22 -1.16
CA SER A 205 0.90 5.13 0.27
C SER A 205 -0.10 4.23 0.99
N ALA A 206 -1.40 4.38 0.70
CA ALA A 206 -2.43 3.51 1.24
C ALA A 206 -2.27 2.04 0.84
N ALA A 207 -1.87 1.78 -0.41
CA ALA A 207 -1.60 0.43 -0.91
C ALA A 207 -0.38 -0.17 -0.20
N VAL A 208 0.70 0.59 -0.04
CA VAL A 208 1.91 0.18 0.71
C VAL A 208 1.54 -0.17 2.16
N PHE A 209 0.82 0.71 2.86
CA PHE A 209 0.44 0.50 4.26
C PHE A 209 -0.46 -0.73 4.43
N SER A 210 -1.40 -0.94 3.50
CA SER A 210 -2.28 -2.13 3.49
C SER A 210 -1.52 -3.41 3.12
N GLY A 211 -0.55 -3.31 2.21
CA GLY A 211 0.31 -4.40 1.79
C GLY A 211 1.19 -4.89 2.94
N VAL A 212 1.86 -3.96 3.65
CA VAL A 212 2.62 -4.30 4.86
C VAL A 212 1.73 -4.91 5.94
N SER A 213 0.51 -4.38 6.15
CA SER A 213 -0.44 -4.97 7.11
C SER A 213 -0.84 -6.39 6.72
N SER A 214 -1.08 -6.64 5.43
CA SER A 214 -1.44 -7.96 4.91
C SER A 214 -0.29 -8.96 5.05
N LEU A 215 0.94 -8.57 4.70
CA LEU A 215 2.14 -9.39 4.88
C LEU A 215 2.41 -9.69 6.36
N SER A 216 2.24 -8.69 7.23
CA SER A 216 2.37 -8.88 8.69
C SER A 216 1.32 -9.84 9.24
N ASN A 217 0.06 -9.70 8.81
CA ASN A 217 -1.02 -10.60 9.20
C ASN A 217 -0.82 -12.03 8.67
N ALA A 218 -0.31 -12.18 7.44
CA ALA A 218 0.02 -13.47 6.86
C ALA A 218 1.13 -14.17 7.64
N ALA A 219 2.23 -13.45 7.95
CA ALA A 219 3.31 -13.96 8.79
C ALA A 219 2.81 -14.33 10.20
N ALA A 220 2.05 -13.46 10.87
CA ALA A 220 1.48 -13.73 12.19
C ALA A 220 0.36 -14.80 12.19
N ALA A 221 -0.15 -15.20 11.02
CA ALA A 221 -1.11 -16.30 10.86
C ALA A 221 -0.41 -17.62 10.52
N ALA A 222 0.83 -17.58 10.05
CA ALA A 222 1.65 -18.74 9.76
C ALA A 222 1.97 -19.48 11.06
N ARG A 223 1.08 -20.38 11.47
CA ARG A 223 1.30 -21.26 12.61
C ARG A 223 2.17 -22.44 12.17
N VAL A 224 3.28 -22.61 12.85
CA VAL A 224 3.89 -23.92 13.02
C VAL A 224 3.02 -24.64 14.05
N GLU A 225 2.18 -25.59 13.62
CA GLU A 225 1.61 -26.56 14.56
C GLU A 225 2.79 -27.38 15.12
N VAL A 226 3.37 -26.95 16.23
CA VAL A 226 3.99 -27.88 17.17
C VAL A 226 2.86 -28.25 18.12
N ALA A 227 2.57 -29.55 18.24
CA ALA A 227 1.51 -30.06 19.06
C ALA A 227 1.61 -29.53 20.50
N SER A 228 0.94 -28.42 20.80
CA SER A 228 0.58 -28.10 22.17
C SER A 228 -0.46 -29.12 22.58
N THR A 229 -0.02 -30.14 23.30
CA THR A 229 -0.89 -30.85 24.25
C THR A 229 -1.58 -29.76 25.08
N PRO A 230 -2.91 -29.62 25.01
CA PRO A 230 -3.61 -28.62 25.81
C PRO A 230 -3.44 -28.97 27.28
N CYS A 231 -2.63 -28.18 27.99
CA CYS A 231 -2.51 -28.17 29.44
C CYS A 231 -3.78 -27.55 30.06
N TRP A 232 -4.90 -28.25 29.92
CA TRP A 232 -6.10 -28.04 30.74
C TRP A 232 -6.47 -29.35 31.43
N VAL A 233 -5.47 -30.01 32.03
CA VAL A 233 -5.71 -31.04 33.04
C VAL A 233 -4.67 -30.85 34.14
N THR A 234 -4.88 -29.84 34.99
CA THR A 234 -4.37 -29.85 36.36
C THR A 234 -5.43 -29.29 37.29
N ALA A 235 -6.11 -30.24 37.94
CA ALA A 235 -6.74 -30.28 39.25
C ALA A 235 -8.07 -29.51 39.54
N PRO A 236 -9.01 -30.17 40.26
CA PRO A 236 -10.31 -29.61 40.63
C PRO A 236 -10.20 -28.82 41.93
N SER A 237 -10.64 -27.55 41.93
CA SER A 237 -10.92 -26.83 43.17
C SER A 237 -12.43 -26.82 43.41
N ARG A 238 -12.83 -27.49 44.50
CA ARG A 238 -14.13 -27.35 45.13
C ARG A 238 -14.34 -25.89 45.50
N PHE A 239 -15.44 -25.29 45.06
CA PHE A 239 -15.96 -24.08 45.69
C PHE A 239 -17.44 -24.25 46.00
N SER A 240 -17.73 -24.17 47.29
CA SER A 240 -19.05 -24.00 47.88
C SER A 240 -19.78 -22.81 47.26
N ALA A 241 -21.06 -23.00 47.00
CA ALA A 241 -22.00 -21.94 46.66
C ALA A 241 -22.37 -21.15 47.93
N VAL A 242 -22.17 -19.83 47.90
CA VAL A 242 -22.98 -18.85 48.64
C VAL A 242 -23.18 -17.62 47.74
N SER A 243 -24.44 -17.18 47.67
CA SER A 243 -25.04 -16.13 46.85
C SER A 243 -24.49 -14.71 47.02
N ALA A 244 -24.58 -13.88 45.97
CA ALA A 244 -25.34 -12.61 45.97
C ALA A 244 -25.26 -11.83 44.63
N SER A 245 -26.45 -11.50 44.10
CA SER A 245 -26.91 -10.20 43.54
C SER A 245 -26.30 -9.58 42.26
N ASP A 246 -27.12 -9.66 41.19
CA ASP A 246 -27.63 -8.59 40.28
C ASP A 246 -26.72 -7.60 39.51
N ALA A 247 -26.71 -7.74 38.17
CA ALA A 247 -27.05 -6.70 37.17
C ALA A 247 -26.91 -7.26 35.72
N PRO A 248 -27.79 -6.90 34.76
CA PRO A 248 -27.82 -7.53 33.44
C PRO A 248 -26.82 -6.87 32.48
N ARG A 249 -25.94 -7.67 31.86
CA ARG A 249 -25.10 -7.25 30.73
C ARG A 249 -25.47 -8.03 29.48
N THR A 250 -25.65 -7.25 28.42
CA THR A 250 -26.08 -7.58 27.07
C THR A 250 -25.42 -8.83 26.46
N SER A 251 -26.26 -9.60 25.78
CA SER A 251 -26.09 -10.95 25.23
C SER A 251 -25.18 -11.08 23.99
N HIS A 252 -23.97 -10.51 24.00
CA HIS A 252 -23.07 -10.57 22.83
C HIS A 252 -21.73 -11.32 23.04
N GLN A 253 -21.63 -12.20 24.05
CA GLN A 253 -20.41 -12.99 24.31
C GLN A 253 -20.55 -14.53 24.22
N ARG A 254 -21.69 -15.09 23.78
CA ARG A 254 -21.90 -16.56 23.84
C ARG A 254 -21.62 -17.36 22.55
N VAL A 255 -21.26 -16.74 21.42
CA VAL A 255 -21.26 -17.49 20.14
C VAL A 255 -19.87 -17.80 19.57
N TRP A 256 -18.78 -17.26 20.13
CA TRP A 256 -17.44 -17.54 19.60
C TRP A 256 -16.92 -18.93 19.93
N TRP A 257 -17.26 -19.49 21.10
CA TRP A 257 -16.76 -20.81 21.49
C TRP A 257 -17.40 -21.94 20.67
N VAL A 258 -18.65 -21.78 20.25
CA VAL A 258 -19.32 -22.74 19.36
C VAL A 258 -18.67 -22.74 17.98
N ALA A 259 -18.33 -21.57 17.44
CA ALA A 259 -17.61 -21.47 16.17
C ALA A 259 -16.21 -22.11 16.26
N ASP A 260 -15.47 -21.88 17.36
CA ASP A 260 -14.17 -22.53 17.57
C ASP A 260 -14.28 -24.03 17.86
N LEU A 261 -15.34 -24.50 18.53
CA LEU A 261 -15.61 -25.92 18.78
C LEU A 261 -15.96 -26.65 17.47
N VAL A 262 -16.84 -26.06 16.66
CA VAL A 262 -17.19 -26.60 15.33
C VAL A 262 -15.95 -26.63 14.44
N ARG A 263 -15.15 -25.57 14.46
CA ARG A 263 -13.89 -25.50 13.71
C ARG A 263 -12.85 -26.50 14.22
N TRP A 264 -12.82 -26.79 15.51
CA TRP A 264 -12.01 -27.85 16.11
C TRP A 264 -12.49 -29.24 15.68
N MET A 265 -13.78 -29.53 15.78
CA MET A 265 -14.36 -30.82 15.38
C MET A 265 -14.17 -31.10 13.88
N SER A 266 -14.36 -30.11 13.01
CA SER A 266 -14.10 -30.25 11.58
C SER A 266 -12.62 -30.56 11.28
N ARG A 267 -11.68 -30.05 12.10
CA ARG A 267 -10.25 -30.35 11.95
C ARG A 267 -9.85 -31.70 12.55
N ALA A 268 -10.43 -32.10 13.68
CA ALA A 268 -10.24 -33.43 14.25
C ALA A 268 -10.72 -34.54 13.29
N LYS A 269 -11.85 -34.30 12.62
CA LYS A 269 -12.39 -35.22 11.60
C LYS A 269 -11.47 -35.36 10.38
N ARG A 270 -10.81 -34.29 9.93
CA ARG A 270 -9.79 -34.37 8.87
C ARG A 270 -8.52 -35.12 9.29
N ARG A 271 -8.13 -35.04 10.56
CA ARG A 271 -7.00 -35.82 11.11
C ARG A 271 -7.31 -37.33 11.19
N SER A 272 -8.56 -37.70 11.47
CA SER A 272 -9.01 -39.10 11.46
C SER A 272 -8.99 -39.69 10.03
N ALA A 273 -9.48 -38.94 9.04
CA ALA A 273 -9.47 -39.38 7.64
C ALA A 273 -8.04 -39.54 7.07
N GLY A 274 -7.10 -38.65 7.44
CA GLY A 274 -5.70 -38.77 7.01
C GLY A 274 -4.94 -39.94 7.65
N LYS A 275 -5.37 -40.44 8.81
CA LYS A 275 -4.75 -41.58 9.49
C LYS A 275 -5.14 -42.92 8.85
N GLN A 276 -6.34 -43.02 8.28
CA GLN A 276 -6.84 -44.21 7.58
C GLN A 276 -6.25 -44.37 6.16
N SER A 277 -5.79 -43.29 5.53
CA SER A 277 -5.13 -43.33 4.22
C SER A 277 -3.67 -43.82 4.28
N ILE A 278 -3.04 -43.84 5.46
CA ILE A 278 -1.62 -44.19 5.62
C ILE A 278 -1.44 -45.69 5.96
N THR A 279 -2.53 -46.43 6.25
CA THR A 279 -2.46 -47.83 6.68
C THR A 279 -2.83 -48.85 5.60
N ASN A 280 -3.05 -48.45 4.34
CA ASN A 280 -3.58 -49.34 3.30
C ASN A 280 -2.70 -49.55 2.06
N ASP A 281 -1.44 -49.09 2.04
CA ASP A 281 -0.55 -49.32 0.90
C ASP A 281 0.81 -49.88 1.37
N ASP A 282 0.79 -51.13 1.82
CA ASP A 282 1.97 -51.99 1.83
C ASP A 282 1.66 -53.18 0.92
N ASP A 283 1.95 -53.07 -0.38
CA ASP A 283 2.52 -54.16 -1.18
C ASP A 283 2.92 -53.74 -2.61
N ALA A 284 4.03 -54.35 -3.06
CA ALA A 284 4.53 -54.48 -4.44
C ALA A 284 5.43 -53.37 -5.06
N SER A 285 6.74 -53.63 -4.91
CA SER A 285 7.72 -53.79 -6.01
C SER A 285 8.33 -52.56 -6.73
N THR A 286 9.60 -52.35 -6.36
CA THR A 286 10.75 -51.75 -7.08
C THR A 286 10.67 -51.55 -8.60
N SER A 287 10.97 -50.33 -9.08
CA SER A 287 12.08 -50.08 -10.03
C SER A 287 12.40 -48.57 -10.23
N SER A 288 13.70 -48.32 -10.33
CA SER A 288 14.49 -47.13 -10.67
C SER A 288 13.81 -45.85 -11.18
N THR A 289 14.02 -44.74 -10.47
CA THR A 289 14.36 -43.40 -11.02
C THR A 289 14.73 -42.47 -9.85
N ALA A 290 15.99 -42.54 -9.43
CA ALA A 290 16.54 -41.71 -8.37
C ALA A 290 17.11 -40.40 -8.95
N GLN A 291 16.25 -39.44 -9.29
CA GLN A 291 16.61 -38.02 -9.42
C GLN A 291 15.33 -37.20 -9.63
N LEU A 292 15.12 -36.15 -8.81
CA LEU A 292 13.99 -35.20 -8.81
C LEU A 292 12.71 -35.55 -8.02
N ARG A 293 12.80 -35.79 -6.69
CA ARG A 293 11.63 -35.49 -5.81
C ARG A 293 11.92 -35.38 -4.28
N PRO A 294 12.55 -34.30 -3.76
CA PRO A 294 12.65 -34.10 -2.31
C PRO A 294 11.38 -33.49 -1.68
N GLU A 295 10.60 -32.72 -2.45
CA GLU A 295 9.47 -31.92 -1.94
C GLU A 295 8.26 -32.77 -1.49
N ALA A 296 8.06 -33.94 -2.12
CA ALA A 296 6.85 -34.75 -1.93
C ALA A 296 6.84 -35.58 -0.63
N ARG A 297 7.99 -35.82 0.01
CA ARG A 297 8.10 -36.62 1.25
C ARG A 297 8.08 -35.82 2.56
N MET A 298 8.02 -34.49 2.51
CA MET A 298 8.00 -33.68 3.74
C MET A 298 6.69 -33.80 4.52
N LYS A 299 6.81 -34.01 5.83
CA LYS A 299 5.67 -34.01 6.75
C LYS A 299 4.95 -32.65 6.66
N PRO A 300 3.61 -32.62 6.78
CA PRO A 300 2.83 -31.38 6.66
C PRO A 300 3.26 -30.30 7.67
N GLU A 301 3.68 -30.69 8.87
CA GLU A 301 4.20 -29.80 9.90
C GLU A 301 5.53 -29.13 9.49
N GLU A 302 6.42 -29.88 8.82
CA GLU A 302 7.69 -29.37 8.33
C GLU A 302 7.49 -28.38 7.16
N ARG A 303 6.54 -28.69 6.27
CA ARG A 303 6.12 -27.77 5.20
C ARG A 303 5.54 -26.47 5.78
N ALA A 304 4.69 -26.56 6.81
CA ALA A 304 4.14 -25.40 7.49
C ALA A 304 5.23 -24.56 8.20
N ARG A 305 6.23 -25.23 8.81
CA ARG A 305 7.39 -24.56 9.41
C ARG A 305 8.21 -23.79 8.39
N LYS A 306 8.53 -24.43 7.26
CA LYS A 306 9.24 -23.78 6.14
C LYS A 306 8.47 -22.59 5.60
N ALA A 307 7.17 -22.76 5.34
CA ALA A 307 6.31 -21.67 4.88
C ALA A 307 6.25 -20.50 5.87
N ALA A 308 6.27 -20.76 7.18
CA ALA A 308 6.32 -19.71 8.20
C ALA A 308 7.63 -18.92 8.13
N PHE A 309 8.78 -19.60 8.00
CA PHE A 309 10.07 -18.91 7.82
C PHE A 309 10.08 -18.04 6.56
N GLU A 310 9.62 -18.57 5.43
CA GLU A 310 9.52 -17.83 4.17
C GLU A 310 8.65 -16.57 4.28
N LEU A 311 7.51 -16.65 4.99
CA LEU A 311 6.65 -15.50 5.21
C LEU A 311 7.32 -14.44 6.09
N HIS A 312 8.01 -14.85 7.17
CA HIS A 312 8.76 -13.92 8.00
C HIS A 312 9.97 -13.31 7.28
N ASP A 313 10.66 -14.07 6.42
CA ASP A 313 11.74 -13.59 5.55
C ASP A 313 11.23 -12.60 4.50
N SER A 314 10.04 -12.84 3.94
CA SER A 314 9.41 -11.93 3.00
C SER A 314 8.99 -10.62 3.68
N LEU A 315 8.47 -10.69 4.90
CA LEU A 315 8.09 -9.53 5.70
C LEU A 315 9.32 -8.70 6.12
N GLU A 316 10.40 -9.35 6.54
CA GLU A 316 11.67 -8.69 6.91
C GLU A 316 12.23 -7.86 5.75
N ARG A 317 12.34 -8.49 4.57
CA ARG A 317 12.78 -7.82 3.34
C ARG A 317 11.87 -6.65 2.96
N CYS A 318 10.56 -6.84 3.11
CA CYS A 318 9.57 -5.78 2.85
C CYS A 318 9.77 -4.60 3.80
N ILE A 319 9.84 -4.85 5.11
CA ILE A 319 10.02 -3.80 6.13
C ILE A 319 11.32 -3.05 5.88
N ALA A 320 12.45 -3.75 5.68
CA ALA A 320 13.75 -3.11 5.44
C ALA A 320 13.74 -2.24 4.17
N SER A 321 13.14 -2.73 3.08
CA SER A 321 13.04 -1.96 1.83
C SER A 321 12.14 -0.73 1.98
N VAL A 322 10.98 -0.89 2.63
CA VAL A 322 10.03 0.22 2.81
C VAL A 322 10.59 1.25 3.78
N ASP A 323 11.21 0.84 4.89
CA ASP A 323 11.79 1.76 5.87
C ASP A 323 12.93 2.60 5.27
N GLY A 324 13.81 1.97 4.46
CA GLY A 324 14.87 2.68 3.74
C GLY A 324 14.35 3.76 2.76
N SER A 325 13.16 3.56 2.20
CA SER A 325 12.47 4.58 1.38
C SER A 325 11.62 5.55 2.20
N GLY A 326 11.09 5.12 3.36
CA GLY A 326 10.10 5.84 4.15
C GLY A 326 10.62 7.13 4.74
N GLU A 327 11.88 7.18 5.18
CA GLU A 327 12.49 8.43 5.65
C GLU A 327 12.61 9.47 4.54
N LYS A 328 13.01 9.03 3.33
CA LYS A 328 13.12 9.91 2.16
C LYS A 328 11.75 10.45 1.77
N VAL A 329 10.73 9.59 1.75
CA VAL A 329 9.35 9.98 1.46
C VAL A 329 8.81 10.98 2.49
N PHE A 330 9.00 10.71 3.78
CA PHE A 330 8.58 11.62 4.85
C PHE A 330 9.25 12.99 4.73
N ARG A 331 10.58 13.04 4.57
CA ARG A 331 11.29 14.31 4.36
C ARG A 331 10.86 15.02 3.09
N ALA A 332 10.66 14.28 2.00
CA ALA A 332 10.20 14.86 0.74
C ALA A 332 8.82 15.51 0.91
N LEU A 333 7.87 14.87 1.59
CA LEU A 333 6.54 15.44 1.86
C LEU A 333 6.59 16.73 2.70
N ILE A 334 7.44 16.76 3.73
CA ILE A 334 7.64 17.97 4.53
C ILE A 334 8.29 19.07 3.69
N ASN A 335 9.33 18.74 2.94
CA ASN A 335 10.04 19.69 2.09
C ASN A 335 9.14 20.23 0.98
N THR A 336 8.35 19.39 0.30
CA THR A 336 7.41 19.86 -0.74
C THR A 336 6.38 20.80 -0.14
N ARG A 337 5.85 20.50 1.06
CA ARG A 337 4.93 21.40 1.77
C ARG A 337 5.58 22.74 2.10
N VAL A 338 6.80 22.73 2.64
CA VAL A 338 7.53 23.95 3.01
C VAL A 338 7.88 24.77 1.77
N SER A 339 8.38 24.14 0.70
CA SER A 339 8.65 24.81 -0.57
C SER A 339 7.38 25.42 -1.15
N LEU A 340 6.26 24.68 -1.13
CA LEU A 340 4.99 25.21 -1.59
C LEU A 340 4.52 26.39 -0.73
N LEU A 341 4.57 26.30 0.60
CA LEU A 341 4.26 27.43 1.50
C LEU A 341 5.08 28.69 1.18
N ASN A 342 6.39 28.53 1.03
CA ASN A 342 7.29 29.66 0.74
C ASN A 342 7.00 30.30 -0.61
N ILE A 343 6.56 29.52 -1.60
CA ILE A 343 6.19 30.03 -2.92
C ILE A 343 4.85 30.77 -2.85
N LEU A 344 3.87 30.26 -2.08
CA LEU A 344 2.52 30.83 -1.97
C LEU A 344 2.45 32.04 -1.03
N SER A 345 3.36 32.13 -0.06
CA SER A 345 3.47 33.20 0.92
C SER A 345 4.88 33.79 0.90
N PRO A 346 5.26 34.56 -0.14
CA PRO A 346 6.54 35.23 -0.14
C PRO A 346 6.57 36.22 1.03
N THR A 347 7.32 35.88 2.08
CA THR A 347 7.66 36.83 3.13
C THR A 347 8.54 37.91 2.49
N PHE A 348 7.99 39.12 2.35
CA PHE A 348 8.74 40.32 1.97
C PHE A 348 9.74 40.71 3.06
#